data_AF-A0A844MS48-F1
#
_entry.id   AF-A0A844MS48-F1
#
_cell.length_a   1.000
_cell.length_b   1.000
_cell.length_c   1.000
_cell.angle_alpha   90.00
_cell.angle_beta   90.00
_cell.angle_gamma   90.00
#
_symmetry.space_group_name_H-M   'P 1'
#
loop_
_entity.id
_entity.type
_entity.pdbx_description
1 polymer ?
#
loop_
_entity_poly.entity_id
_entity_poly.type
_entity_poly.pdbx_seq_one_letter_code
_entity_poly.pdbx_strand_id
1 'polypeptide(L)'
;MGNQTELKRRQRDDAYVETVVNQACRSITFQAKTLGVESLVESIRSTKKLSKRAKNRLDKWEKGTVADRLTHWSARHRTQICWVSAAYTSQIDNRNGTLLGTRCRDQFFTFDGVVFQSDHNAAINLRHRMTDSAITQFMPYKQVQAVLLERTARFLNAMGLTLQDAVDRLWLDIKHTQCEAFQKLLHGL
;
A
#
# COMPACT_ATOMS: atom_id res chain seq x y z
N MET A 1 -0.62 -6.02 -42.25
CA MET A 1 0.81 -6.11 -41.87
C MET A 1 1.18 -5.50 -40.50
N GLY A 2 0.27 -4.85 -39.75
CA GLY A 2 0.60 -4.23 -38.44
C GLY A 2 0.70 -5.16 -37.22
N ASN A 3 0.13 -6.38 -37.26
CA ASN A 3 0.00 -7.23 -36.06
C ASN A 3 1.28 -7.97 -35.65
N GLN A 4 2.15 -8.39 -36.57
CA GLN A 4 3.33 -9.18 -36.22
C GLN A 4 4.42 -8.37 -35.49
N THR A 5 4.68 -7.14 -35.94
CA THR A 5 5.65 -6.23 -35.30
C THR A 5 5.20 -5.85 -33.89
N GLU A 6 3.91 -5.58 -33.71
CA GLU A 6 3.31 -5.28 -32.41
C GLU A 6 3.39 -6.47 -31.44
N LEU A 7 3.15 -7.69 -31.93
CA LEU A 7 3.32 -8.92 -31.15
C LEU A 7 4.77 -9.13 -30.70
N LYS A 8 5.75 -8.95 -31.59
CA LYS A 8 7.18 -9.07 -31.24
C LYS A 8 7.59 -8.05 -30.18
N ARG A 9 7.14 -6.79 -30.28
CA ARG A 9 7.39 -5.77 -29.25
C ARG A 9 6.81 -6.19 -27.90
N ARG A 10 5.59 -6.71 -27.89
CA ARG A 10 4.93 -7.18 -26.66
C ARG A 10 5.68 -8.33 -26.00
N GLN A 11 6.13 -9.31 -26.77
CA GLN A 11 6.91 -10.43 -26.25
C GLN A 11 8.22 -9.95 -25.62
N ARG A 12 8.89 -8.97 -26.23
CA ARG A 12 10.11 -8.36 -25.66
C ARG A 12 9.83 -7.64 -24.35
N ASP A 13 8.78 -6.83 -24.32
CA ASP A 13 8.40 -6.10 -23.11
C ASP A 13 8.01 -7.08 -21.97
N ASP A 14 7.25 -8.13 -22.27
CA ASP A 14 6.86 -9.14 -21.29
C ASP A 14 8.09 -9.90 -20.75
N ALA A 15 9.01 -10.31 -21.64
CA ALA A 15 10.26 -10.95 -21.24
C ALA A 15 11.16 -10.03 -20.40
N TYR A 16 11.18 -8.73 -20.70
CA TYR A 16 11.90 -7.74 -19.92
C TYR A 16 11.30 -7.61 -18.51
N VAL A 17 9.99 -7.46 -18.40
CA VAL A 17 9.30 -7.39 -17.09
C VAL A 17 9.54 -8.67 -16.29
N GLU A 18 9.43 -9.84 -16.90
CA GLU A 18 9.74 -11.11 -16.24
C GLU A 18 11.17 -11.15 -15.71
N THR A 19 12.14 -10.64 -16.48
CA THR A 19 13.55 -10.59 -16.06
C THR A 19 13.73 -9.67 -14.86
N VAL A 20 13.17 -8.46 -14.91
CA VAL A 20 13.25 -7.47 -13.82
C VAL A 20 12.60 -8.02 -12.54
N VAL A 21 11.37 -8.53 -12.66
CA VAL A 21 10.64 -9.12 -11.52
C VAL A 21 11.39 -10.31 -10.94
N ASN A 22 11.93 -11.19 -11.79
CA ASN A 22 12.67 -12.35 -11.33
C ASN A 22 13.94 -11.95 -10.56
N GLN A 23 14.71 -10.99 -11.08
CA GLN A 23 15.91 -10.49 -10.39
C GLN A 23 15.57 -9.83 -9.05
N ALA A 24 14.52 -9.00 -9.02
CA ALA A 24 14.06 -8.34 -7.80
C ALA A 24 13.58 -9.35 -6.74
N CYS A 25 12.71 -10.29 -7.13
CA CYS A 25 12.18 -11.32 -6.23
C CYS A 25 13.29 -12.21 -5.67
N ARG A 26 14.24 -12.64 -6.52
CA ARG A 26 15.40 -13.41 -6.09
C ARG A 26 16.23 -12.63 -5.07
N SER A 27 16.54 -11.37 -5.38
CA SER A 27 17.39 -10.54 -4.53
C SER A 27 16.75 -10.29 -3.16
N ILE A 28 15.48 -9.90 -3.11
CA ILE A 28 14.81 -9.55 -1.86
C ILE A 28 14.56 -10.76 -0.96
N THR A 29 14.18 -11.90 -1.53
CA THR A 29 13.98 -13.15 -0.76
C THR A 29 15.31 -13.70 -0.25
N PHE A 30 16.41 -13.58 -1.01
CA PHE A 30 17.73 -13.95 -0.53
C PHE A 30 18.18 -13.12 0.70
N GLN A 31 17.79 -11.84 0.76
CA GLN A 31 18.19 -10.91 1.81
C GLN A 31 17.35 -11.02 3.09
N ALA A 32 16.13 -11.57 3.01
CA ALA A 32 15.17 -11.54 4.11
C ALA A 32 14.69 -12.94 4.51
N LYS A 33 14.63 -13.20 5.81
CA LYS A 33 14.00 -14.41 6.38
C LYS A 33 12.48 -14.34 6.34
N THR A 34 11.92 -13.15 6.53
CA THR A 34 10.48 -12.89 6.46
C THR A 34 10.26 -11.64 5.63
N LEU A 35 9.31 -11.69 4.71
CA LEU A 35 8.99 -10.61 3.78
C LEU A 35 7.51 -10.27 3.86
N GLY A 36 7.20 -9.02 4.21
CA GLY A 36 5.85 -8.46 4.10
C GLY A 36 5.55 -8.03 2.68
N VAL A 37 4.43 -8.48 2.14
CA VAL A 37 4.00 -8.17 0.77
C VAL A 37 2.56 -7.72 0.77
N GLU A 38 2.25 -6.66 0.01
CA GLU A 38 0.88 -6.21 -0.20
C GLU A 38 0.02 -7.32 -0.81
N SER A 39 -1.17 -7.52 -0.25
CA SER A 39 -2.13 -8.49 -0.72
C SER A 39 -2.56 -8.17 -2.15
N LEU A 40 -2.25 -9.07 -3.09
CA LEU A 40 -2.61 -8.96 -4.52
C LEU A 40 -4.08 -9.32 -4.81
N VAL A 41 -4.88 -9.45 -3.76
CA VAL A 41 -6.29 -9.85 -3.85
C VAL A 41 -7.13 -8.76 -4.50
N GLU A 42 -6.90 -7.49 -4.14
CA GLU A 42 -7.63 -6.37 -4.74
C GLU A 42 -7.12 -6.04 -6.14
N SER A 43 -7.99 -5.55 -7.03
CA SER A 43 -7.57 -5.12 -8.37
C SER A 43 -6.90 -3.75 -8.33
N ILE A 44 -5.91 -3.53 -9.21
CA ILE A 44 -5.25 -2.23 -9.32
C ILE A 44 -6.28 -1.19 -9.79
N ARG A 45 -6.60 -0.24 -8.93
CA ARG A 45 -7.42 0.91 -9.30
C ARG A 45 -6.54 1.97 -9.96
N SER A 46 -6.56 2.03 -11.29
CA SER A 46 -5.95 3.12 -12.05
C SER A 46 -6.94 4.29 -12.18
N THR A 47 -6.53 5.48 -11.73
CA THR A 47 -7.22 6.75 -12.01
C THR A 47 -7.08 7.18 -13.47
N LYS A 48 -6.07 6.68 -14.17
CA LYS A 48 -5.88 6.90 -15.61
C LYS A 48 -6.80 6.00 -16.43
N LYS A 49 -7.36 6.55 -17.52
CA LYS A 49 -8.12 5.79 -18.53
C LYS A 49 -7.19 4.88 -19.33
N LEU A 50 -6.83 3.74 -18.76
CA LEU A 50 -6.10 2.67 -19.44
C LEU A 50 -7.06 1.83 -20.30
N SER A 51 -6.58 1.38 -21.47
CA SER A 51 -7.33 0.43 -22.29
C SER A 51 -7.53 -0.89 -21.54
N LYS A 52 -8.61 -1.63 -21.85
CA LYS A 52 -8.88 -2.96 -21.24
C LYS A 52 -7.68 -3.89 -21.37
N ARG A 53 -7.00 -3.85 -22.52
CA ARG A 53 -5.80 -4.64 -22.78
C ARG A 53 -4.63 -4.27 -21.85
N ALA A 54 -4.40 -2.98 -21.62
CA ALA A 54 -3.33 -2.53 -20.72
C ALA A 54 -3.63 -2.92 -19.27
N LYS A 55 -4.89 -2.78 -18.81
CA LYS A 55 -5.32 -3.23 -17.47
C LYS A 55 -5.09 -4.71 -17.26
N ASN A 56 -5.59 -5.55 -18.17
CA ASN A 56 -5.40 -7.00 -18.11
C ASN A 56 -3.92 -7.41 -18.08
N ARG A 57 -3.05 -6.65 -18.77
CA ARG A 57 -1.62 -6.91 -18.80
C ARG A 57 -0.94 -6.55 -17.48
N LEU A 58 -1.31 -5.41 -16.87
CA LEU A 58 -0.83 -5.04 -15.54
C LEU A 58 -1.27 -6.05 -14.50
N ASP A 59 -2.55 -6.44 -14.52
CA ASP A 59 -3.08 -7.47 -13.62
C ASP A 59 -2.32 -8.81 -13.79
N LYS A 60 -2.01 -9.20 -15.04
CA LYS A 60 -1.20 -10.41 -15.32
C LYS A 60 0.20 -10.30 -14.73
N TRP A 61 0.88 -9.17 -14.90
CA TRP A 61 2.23 -8.98 -14.37
C TRP A 61 2.26 -8.98 -12.84
N GLU A 62 1.32 -8.29 -12.20
CA GLU A 62 1.27 -8.20 -10.75
C GLU A 62 0.77 -9.52 -10.12
N LYS A 63 -0.45 -9.95 -10.45
CA LYS A 63 -1.10 -11.10 -9.81
C LYS A 63 -0.60 -12.45 -10.30
N GLY A 64 0.00 -12.49 -11.48
CA GLY A 64 0.67 -13.67 -12.02
C GLY A 64 2.16 -13.60 -11.79
N THR A 65 2.87 -12.84 -12.62
CA THR A 65 4.34 -12.87 -12.66
C THR A 65 5.01 -12.56 -11.32
N VAL A 66 4.61 -11.51 -10.61
CA VAL A 66 5.23 -11.16 -9.31
C VAL A 66 4.89 -12.22 -8.26
N ALA A 67 3.62 -12.62 -8.13
CA ALA A 67 3.18 -13.65 -7.19
C ALA A 67 3.93 -14.98 -7.40
N ASP A 68 4.04 -15.43 -8.65
CA ASP A 68 4.70 -16.68 -9.02
C ASP A 68 6.20 -16.63 -8.70
N ARG A 69 6.88 -15.52 -9.02
CA ARG A 69 8.31 -15.37 -8.76
C ARG A 69 8.61 -15.22 -7.28
N LEU A 70 7.78 -14.52 -6.51
CA LEU A 70 7.89 -14.46 -5.05
C LEU A 70 7.70 -15.85 -4.44
N THR A 71 6.71 -16.62 -4.89
CA THR A 71 6.46 -17.98 -4.40
C THR A 71 7.63 -18.91 -4.71
N HIS A 72 8.15 -18.87 -5.94
CA HIS A 72 9.29 -19.69 -6.36
C HIS A 72 10.55 -19.39 -5.54
N TRP A 73 10.95 -18.12 -5.44
CA TRP A 73 12.19 -17.76 -4.77
C TRP A 73 12.09 -17.82 -3.25
N SER A 74 10.92 -17.55 -2.68
CA SER A 74 10.71 -17.72 -1.24
C SER A 74 10.85 -19.17 -0.81
N ALA A 75 10.29 -20.13 -1.56
CA ALA A 75 10.49 -21.55 -1.34
C ALA A 75 11.97 -21.94 -1.44
N ARG A 76 12.70 -21.43 -2.44
CA ARG A 76 14.11 -21.72 -2.65
C ARG A 76 15.03 -21.14 -1.56
N HIS A 77 14.74 -19.94 -1.09
CA HIS A 77 15.52 -19.26 -0.06
C HIS A 77 15.02 -19.50 1.37
N ARG A 78 13.93 -20.27 1.53
CA ARG A 78 13.25 -20.50 2.82
C ARG A 78 12.82 -19.19 3.49
N THR A 79 12.40 -18.24 2.67
CA THR A 79 11.83 -16.97 3.12
C THR A 79 10.35 -17.16 3.40
N GLN A 80 9.88 -16.70 4.56
CA GLN A 80 8.46 -16.67 4.87
C GLN A 80 7.82 -15.42 4.23
N ILE A 81 6.79 -15.62 3.41
CA ILE A 81 5.98 -14.52 2.87
C ILE A 81 4.81 -14.26 3.81
N CYS A 82 4.63 -13.00 4.22
CA CYS A 82 3.48 -12.52 4.96
C CYS A 82 2.68 -11.57 4.07
N TRP A 83 1.52 -12.03 3.60
CA TRP A 83 0.61 -11.20 2.84
C TRP A 83 -0.21 -10.32 3.78
N VAL A 84 -0.14 -9.01 3.57
CA VAL A 84 -0.77 -8.01 4.46
C VAL A 84 -1.71 -7.09 3.69
N SER A 85 -2.67 -6.48 4.39
CA SER A 85 -3.56 -5.50 3.76
C SER A 85 -2.77 -4.28 3.27
N ALA A 86 -2.95 -3.94 2.00
CA ALA A 86 -2.38 -2.75 1.36
C ALA A 86 -3.16 -1.46 1.68
N ALA A 87 -4.31 -1.59 2.36
CA ALA A 87 -5.18 -0.46 2.61
C ALA A 87 -4.45 0.61 3.45
N TYR A 88 -4.38 1.82 2.89
CA TYR A 88 -3.80 3.04 3.49
C TYR A 88 -2.30 2.97 3.83
N THR A 89 -1.55 1.96 3.40
CA THR A 89 -0.10 1.82 3.70
C THR A 89 0.71 3.00 3.18
N SER A 90 0.30 3.60 2.07
CA SER A 90 0.91 4.81 1.49
C SER A 90 0.35 6.13 2.02
N GLN A 91 -0.61 6.08 2.95
CA GLN A 91 -1.33 7.25 3.48
C GLN A 91 -1.11 7.49 4.97
N ILE A 92 -0.47 6.56 5.67
CA ILE A 92 -0.15 6.69 7.09
C ILE A 92 1.31 7.10 7.30
N ASP A 93 1.59 7.86 8.35
CA ASP A 93 2.95 8.16 8.79
C ASP A 93 3.55 6.93 9.51
N ASN A 94 4.68 6.45 9.01
CA ASN A 94 5.34 5.26 9.54
C ASN A 94 5.81 5.35 11.00
N ARG A 95 6.02 6.57 11.52
CA ARG A 95 6.53 6.75 12.89
C ARG A 95 5.45 6.54 13.95
N ASN A 96 4.22 6.90 13.65
CA ASN A 96 3.11 6.94 14.61
C ASN A 96 1.88 6.11 14.18
N GLY A 97 1.85 5.61 12.94
CA GLY A 97 0.77 4.80 12.40
C GLY A 97 -0.56 5.54 12.23
N THR A 98 -0.53 6.87 12.16
CA THR A 98 -1.72 7.72 12.03
C THR A 98 -1.96 8.18 10.60
N LEU A 99 -3.17 8.68 10.32
CA LEU A 99 -3.55 9.30 9.05
C LEU A 99 -3.15 10.79 8.96
N LEU A 100 -2.23 11.24 9.83
CA LEU A 100 -1.76 12.63 9.90
C LEU A 100 -0.61 12.87 8.93
N GLY A 101 -0.96 12.93 7.66
CA GLY A 101 -0.01 13.20 6.59
C GLY A 101 -0.64 12.97 5.22
N THR A 102 0.06 13.44 4.19
CA THR A 102 -0.40 13.31 2.81
C THR A 102 0.74 12.92 1.90
N ARG A 103 0.50 11.88 1.09
CA ARG A 103 1.38 11.53 -0.02
C ARG A 103 1.15 12.49 -1.18
N CYS A 104 2.22 13.11 -1.66
CA CYS A 104 2.25 13.78 -2.95
C CYS A 104 3.42 13.23 -3.78
N ARG A 105 3.08 12.46 -4.81
CA ARG A 105 4.05 11.78 -5.70
C ARG A 105 5.01 10.90 -4.91
N ASP A 106 6.31 11.22 -4.96
CA ASP A 106 7.41 10.47 -4.34
C ASP A 106 7.69 10.94 -2.91
N GLN A 107 6.91 11.89 -2.41
CA GLN A 107 7.05 12.47 -1.08
C GLN A 107 5.82 12.15 -0.22
N PHE A 108 6.07 11.94 1.06
CA PHE A 108 5.05 11.86 2.10
C PHE A 108 5.30 13.00 3.08
N PHE A 109 4.34 13.92 3.19
CA PHE A 109 4.38 15.07 4.08
C PHE A 109 3.66 14.72 5.37
N THR A 110 4.34 14.83 6.50
CA THR A 110 3.78 14.55 7.83
C THR A 110 3.19 15.82 8.42
N PHE A 111 2.33 15.69 9.44
CA PHE A 111 1.71 16.83 10.10
C PHE A 111 2.69 17.76 10.82
N ASP A 112 3.85 17.23 11.26
CA ASP A 112 4.92 17.96 11.95
C ASP A 112 5.97 18.55 10.98
N GLY A 113 5.72 18.47 9.66
CA GLY A 113 6.56 19.11 8.63
C GLY A 113 7.76 18.27 8.15
N VAL A 114 7.94 17.05 8.65
CA VAL A 114 8.92 16.10 8.15
C VAL A 114 8.46 15.54 6.79
N VAL A 115 9.41 15.27 5.90
CA VAL A 115 9.13 14.70 4.57
C VAL A 115 9.91 13.41 4.38
N PHE A 116 9.19 12.34 4.05
CA PHE A 116 9.77 11.05 3.68
C PHE A 116 9.69 10.79 2.19
N GLN A 117 10.55 9.91 1.68
CA GLN A 117 10.27 9.25 0.40
C GLN A 117 9.05 8.34 0.59
N SER A 118 8.06 8.46 -0.31
CA SER A 118 6.74 7.86 -0.13
C SER A 118 6.76 6.33 -0.08
N ASP A 119 7.61 5.69 -0.88
CA ASP A 119 7.66 4.24 -0.96
C ASP A 119 8.44 3.65 0.22
N HIS A 120 9.44 4.36 0.75
CA HIS A 120 10.11 4.03 2.00
C HIS A 120 9.14 4.09 3.19
N ASN A 121 8.34 5.16 3.27
CA ASN A 121 7.26 5.27 4.27
C ASN A 121 6.28 4.09 4.14
N ALA A 122 5.80 3.80 2.93
CA ALA A 122 4.90 2.67 2.69
C ALA A 122 5.52 1.30 3.03
N ALA A 123 6.79 1.09 2.72
CA ALA A 123 7.50 -0.16 3.04
C ALA A 123 7.62 -0.37 4.56
N ILE A 124 7.91 0.68 5.33
CA ILE A 124 7.93 0.59 6.80
C ILE A 124 6.51 0.32 7.34
N ASN A 125 5.49 0.95 6.76
CA ASN A 125 4.10 0.68 7.12
C ASN A 125 3.68 -0.77 6.87
N LEU A 126 4.13 -1.37 5.75
CA LEU A 126 3.92 -2.79 5.49
C LEU A 126 4.61 -3.67 6.53
N ARG A 127 5.84 -3.31 6.91
CA ARG A 127 6.55 -4.01 7.99
C ARG A 127 5.77 -3.97 9.30
N HIS A 128 5.23 -2.81 9.69
CA HIS A 128 4.38 -2.70 10.88
C HIS A 128 3.08 -3.52 10.75
N ARG A 129 2.51 -3.60 9.55
CA ARG A 129 1.28 -4.37 9.27
C ARG A 129 1.48 -5.87 9.48
N MET A 130 2.68 -6.41 9.29
CA MET A 130 2.97 -7.84 9.49
C MET A 130 2.67 -8.34 10.91
N THR A 131 2.75 -7.45 11.90
CA THR A 131 2.51 -7.77 13.31
C THR A 131 1.25 -7.10 13.87
N ASP A 132 0.44 -6.48 13.01
CA ASP A 132 -0.75 -5.74 13.40
C ASP A 132 -1.95 -6.68 13.52
N SER A 133 -2.29 -7.07 14.74
CA SER A 133 -3.43 -7.97 14.99
C SER A 133 -4.79 -7.32 14.75
N ALA A 134 -4.88 -5.99 14.73
CA ALA A 134 -6.14 -5.29 14.53
C ALA A 134 -6.52 -5.18 13.04
N ILE A 135 -5.57 -5.36 12.12
CA ILE A 135 -5.80 -5.25 10.68
C ILE A 135 -5.36 -6.53 9.98
N THR A 136 -6.32 -7.37 9.64
CA THR A 136 -6.08 -8.63 8.94
C THR A 136 -5.93 -8.42 7.43
N GLN A 137 -5.32 -9.40 6.73
CA GLN A 137 -5.09 -9.36 5.28
C GLN A 137 -6.36 -9.08 4.47
N PHE A 138 -7.48 -9.69 4.86
CA PHE A 138 -8.75 -9.62 4.14
C PHE A 138 -9.73 -8.58 4.71
N MET A 139 -9.27 -7.76 5.66
CA MET A 139 -10.10 -6.71 6.24
C MET A 139 -10.49 -5.69 5.17
N PRO A 140 -11.79 -5.42 4.96
CA PRO A 140 -12.25 -4.42 4.00
C PRO A 140 -11.65 -3.05 4.30
N TYR A 141 -11.29 -2.29 3.25
CA TYR A 141 -10.64 -0.99 3.41
C TYR A 141 -11.39 -0.04 4.36
N LYS A 142 -12.73 -0.03 4.37
CA LYS A 142 -13.53 0.81 5.29
C LYS A 142 -13.29 0.47 6.77
N GLN A 143 -13.11 -0.82 7.09
CA GLN A 143 -12.80 -1.27 8.45
C GLN A 143 -11.36 -0.92 8.81
N VAL A 144 -10.42 -1.09 7.87
CA VAL A 144 -9.03 -0.63 8.06
C VAL A 144 -9.00 0.88 8.35
N GLN A 145 -9.77 1.67 7.61
CA GLN A 145 -9.89 3.11 7.82
C GLN A 145 -10.40 3.44 9.23
N ALA A 146 -11.41 2.72 9.73
CA ALA A 146 -11.94 2.93 11.07
C ALA A 146 -10.87 2.69 12.15
N VAL A 147 -10.13 1.57 12.06
CA VAL A 147 -9.03 1.26 12.99
C VAL A 147 -7.95 2.36 12.96
N LEU A 148 -7.60 2.85 11.77
CA LEU A 148 -6.60 3.91 11.63
C LEU A 148 -7.09 5.27 12.15
N LEU A 149 -8.37 5.58 11.99
CA LEU A 149 -9.00 6.77 12.56
C LEU A 149 -9.04 6.71 14.09
N GLU A 150 -9.37 5.57 14.68
CA GLU A 150 -9.31 5.38 16.13
C GLU A 150 -7.90 5.59 16.67
N ARG A 151 -6.88 5.04 16.00
CA ARG A 151 -5.47 5.27 16.36
C ARG A 151 -5.09 6.73 16.26
N THR A 152 -5.53 7.40 15.19
CA THR A 152 -5.29 8.82 14.96
C THR A 152 -5.94 9.68 16.05
N ALA A 153 -7.18 9.37 16.42
CA ALA A 153 -7.89 10.06 17.50
C ALA A 153 -7.17 9.89 18.85
N ARG A 154 -6.72 8.67 19.18
CA ARG A 154 -5.95 8.41 20.42
C ARG A 154 -4.63 9.18 20.44
N PHE A 155 -3.92 9.23 19.31
CA PHE A 155 -2.67 9.97 19.19
C PHE A 155 -2.89 11.49 19.38
N LEU A 156 -3.90 12.06 18.72
CA LEU A 156 -4.26 13.47 18.88
C LEU A 156 -4.69 13.80 20.32
N ASN A 157 -5.48 12.93 20.94
CA ASN A 157 -5.92 13.12 22.33
C ASN A 157 -4.72 13.16 23.31
N ALA A 158 -3.71 12.32 23.09
CA ALA A 158 -2.47 12.37 23.86
C ALA A 158 -1.68 13.69 23.69
N MET A 159 -1.92 14.42 22.59
CA MET A 159 -1.40 15.77 22.35
C MET A 159 -2.34 16.89 22.82
N GLY A 160 -3.49 16.57 23.43
CA GLY A 160 -4.51 17.54 23.80
C GLY A 160 -5.30 18.11 22.62
N LEU A 161 -5.38 17.36 21.51
CA LEU A 161 -6.05 17.76 20.27
C LEU A 161 -7.17 16.78 19.90
N THR A 162 -8.11 17.25 19.08
CA THR A 162 -9.23 16.45 18.56
C THR A 162 -9.05 16.07 17.09
N LEU A 163 -9.89 15.19 16.55
CA LEU A 163 -9.94 14.96 15.12
C LEU A 163 -10.35 16.21 14.33
N GLN A 164 -11.21 17.06 14.89
CA GLN A 164 -11.59 18.33 14.27
C GLN A 164 -10.39 19.27 14.17
N ASP A 165 -9.58 19.36 15.23
CA ASP A 165 -8.34 20.12 15.24
C ASP A 165 -7.40 19.74 14.08
N ALA A 166 -7.29 18.44 13.78
CA ALA A 166 -6.48 17.94 12.68
C ALA A 166 -7.05 18.28 11.30
N VAL A 167 -8.38 18.35 11.17
CA VAL A 167 -9.05 18.80 9.94
C VAL A 167 -8.82 20.29 9.73
N ASP A 168 -9.02 21.10 10.76
CA ASP A 168 -8.87 22.57 10.70
C ASP A 168 -7.43 22.99 10.37
N ARG A 169 -6.45 22.19 10.81
CA ARG A 169 -5.02 22.38 10.52
C ARG A 169 -4.56 21.73 9.21
N LEU A 170 -5.47 21.11 8.45
CA LEU A 170 -5.18 20.41 7.19
C LEU A 170 -4.19 19.25 7.33
N TRP A 171 -4.12 18.63 8.52
CA TRP A 171 -3.27 17.47 8.79
C TRP A 171 -3.93 16.16 8.37
N LEU A 172 -5.26 16.11 8.46
CA LEU A 172 -6.07 14.98 8.03
C LEU A 172 -6.76 15.28 6.70
N ASP A 173 -6.54 14.44 5.70
CA ASP A 173 -7.17 14.56 4.38
C ASP A 173 -8.71 14.47 4.48
N ILE A 174 -9.40 15.37 3.79
CA ILE A 174 -10.86 15.49 3.79
C ILE A 174 -11.58 14.20 3.38
N LYS A 175 -10.95 13.33 2.59
CA LYS A 175 -11.55 12.03 2.25
C LYS A 175 -11.79 11.14 3.47
N HIS A 176 -11.05 11.37 4.56
CA HIS A 176 -11.20 10.59 5.80
C HIS A 176 -12.34 11.10 6.68
N THR A 177 -12.81 12.34 6.50
CA THR A 177 -13.88 12.93 7.30
C THR A 177 -15.27 12.48 6.86
N GLN A 178 -15.40 12.01 5.62
CA GLN A 178 -16.66 11.60 5.00
C GLN A 178 -17.14 10.21 5.41
N CYS A 179 -16.36 9.47 6.20
CA CYS A 179 -16.72 8.10 6.60
C CYS A 179 -17.47 8.06 7.93
N GLU A 180 -18.32 7.06 8.11
CA GLU A 180 -19.13 6.87 9.32
C GLU A 180 -18.26 6.77 10.60
N ALA A 181 -17.11 6.10 10.52
CA ALA A 181 -16.20 5.95 11.66
C ALA A 181 -15.66 7.30 12.16
N PHE A 182 -15.39 8.25 11.26
CA PHE A 182 -14.96 9.60 11.65
C PHE A 182 -16.07 10.33 12.40
N GLN A 183 -17.31 10.26 11.89
CA GLN A 183 -18.46 10.91 12.51
C GLN A 183 -18.75 10.36 13.90
N LYS A 184 -18.63 9.03 14.08
CA LYS A 184 -18.75 8.38 15.39
C LYS A 184 -17.68 8.86 16.38
N LEU A 185 -16.43 8.91 15.96
CA LEU A 185 -15.32 9.37 16.81
C LEU A 185 -15.41 10.85 17.16
N LEU A 186 -15.96 11.68 16.27
CA LEU A 186 -16.13 13.11 16.51
C LEU A 186 -17.28 13.40 17.50
N HIS A 187 -18.40 12.67 17.38
CA HIS A 187 -19.61 12.94 18.16
C HIS A 187 -19.84 11.98 19.33
N GLY A 188 -18.98 10.97 19.52
CA GLY A 188 -19.11 9.97 20.59
C GLY A 188 -20.29 9.02 20.41
N LEU A 189 -20.71 8.77 19.15
CA LEU A 189 -21.83 7.89 18.78
C LEU A 189 -21.41 6.45 18.54
#